data_AF-W2FTM8-F1
#
_entry.id   AF-W2FTM8-F1
#
_cell.length_a   1.000
_cell.length_b   1.000
_cell.length_c   1.000
_cell.angle_alpha   90.00
_cell.angle_beta   90.00
_cell.angle_gamma   90.00
#
_symmetry.space_group_name_H-M   'P 1'
#
loop_
_entity.id
_entity.type
_entity.pdbx_description
1 polymer ?
#
loop_
_entity_poly.entity_id
_entity_poly.type
_entity_poly.pdbx_seq_one_letter_code
_entity_poly.pdbx_strand_id
1 'polypeptide(L)'
;MDEVKTKWSEFDRSSVVTLVMRHCPALEVPDMITEFHQTSGIKVYNSTIDSWGFSAAITNTNHPELGFLFMIRVNVTDGVLPPGLHDADFPNNLYDIEICYSNLRELPDDLDSIWMVGTMSTANLIVSHLQYQT
;
A
#
# COMPACT_ATOMS: atom_id res chain seq x y z
N MET A 1 -2.19 11.92 -19.00
CA MET A 1 -3.35 11.91 -18.09
C MET A 1 -3.49 10.47 -17.66
N ASP A 2 -3.22 10.29 -16.37
CA ASP A 2 -2.83 9.05 -15.70
C ASP A 2 -3.88 7.93 -15.86
N GLU A 3 -3.47 6.76 -16.39
CA GLU A 3 -4.36 5.63 -16.72
C GLU A 3 -5.12 5.15 -15.49
N VAL A 4 -4.42 5.09 -14.35
CA VAL A 4 -4.99 4.68 -13.06
C VAL A 4 -6.09 5.65 -12.64
N LYS A 5 -5.83 6.96 -12.72
CA LYS A 5 -6.81 8.01 -12.41
C LYS A 5 -8.05 7.92 -13.31
N THR A 6 -7.86 7.60 -14.59
CA THR A 6 -8.97 7.40 -15.53
C THR A 6 -9.83 6.21 -15.11
N LYS A 7 -9.21 5.05 -14.81
CA LYS A 7 -9.93 3.84 -14.40
C LYS A 7 -10.65 4.01 -13.08
N TRP A 8 -9.99 4.61 -12.09
CA TRP A 8 -10.56 4.80 -10.76
C TRP A 8 -11.71 5.80 -10.74
N SER A 9 -11.75 6.74 -11.69
CA SER A 9 -12.88 7.65 -11.86
C SER A 9 -14.19 6.95 -12.26
N GLU A 10 -14.11 5.72 -12.77
CA GLU A 10 -15.27 4.89 -13.13
C GLU A 10 -15.91 4.25 -11.87
N PHE A 11 -15.22 4.23 -10.73
CA PHE A 11 -15.71 3.60 -9.51
C PHE A 11 -16.67 4.51 -8.72
N ASP A 12 -17.69 3.88 -8.13
CA ASP A 12 -18.41 4.52 -7.02
C ASP A 12 -17.51 4.45 -5.78
N ARG A 13 -17.01 5.63 -5.39
CA ARG A 13 -16.10 5.85 -4.27
C ARG A 13 -16.59 5.20 -2.98
N SER A 14 -17.90 5.20 -2.77
CA SER A 14 -18.53 4.68 -1.56
C SER A 14 -18.67 3.16 -1.54
N SER A 15 -18.24 2.44 -2.58
CA SER A 15 -18.46 0.99 -2.73
C SER A 15 -17.17 0.19 -2.91
N VAL A 16 -16.03 0.85 -3.06
CA VAL A 16 -14.74 0.18 -3.29
C VAL A 16 -14.31 -0.50 -1.99
N VAL A 17 -14.43 -1.83 -1.96
CA VAL A 17 -14.04 -2.65 -0.80
C VAL A 17 -12.60 -3.15 -0.91
N THR A 18 -12.13 -3.50 -2.12
CA THR A 18 -10.76 -3.99 -2.31
C THR A 18 -10.17 -3.41 -3.59
N LEU A 19 -9.05 -2.72 -3.46
CA LEU A 19 -8.26 -2.23 -4.59
C LEU A 19 -7.23 -3.27 -5.00
N VAL A 20 -7.24 -3.61 -6.29
CA VAL A 20 -6.36 -4.63 -6.82
C VAL A 20 -5.66 -4.11 -8.07
N MET A 21 -4.36 -3.82 -7.93
CA MET A 21 -3.49 -3.34 -8.99
C MET A 21 -2.56 -4.48 -9.39
N ARG A 22 -2.62 -4.93 -10.65
CA ARG A 22 -1.81 -6.05 -11.13
C ARG A 22 -1.19 -5.74 -12.48
N HIS A 23 0.02 -6.24 -12.69
CA HIS A 23 0.69 -6.17 -13.98
C HIS A 23 0.89 -4.72 -14.47
N CYS A 24 1.12 -3.80 -13.54
CA CYS A 24 1.39 -2.39 -13.81
C CYS A 24 2.91 -2.17 -13.82
N PRO A 25 3.56 -2.02 -14.99
CA PRO A 25 5.01 -1.85 -15.07
C PRO A 25 5.50 -0.46 -14.61
N ALA A 26 4.60 0.51 -14.47
CA ALA A 26 4.85 1.85 -13.94
C ALA A 26 3.56 2.34 -13.26
N LEU A 27 3.28 1.82 -12.07
CA LEU A 27 2.10 2.15 -11.27
C LEU A 27 2.33 3.50 -10.57
N GLU A 28 1.52 4.49 -10.94
CA GLU A 28 1.35 5.74 -10.22
C GLU A 28 0.07 5.65 -9.40
N VAL A 29 0.16 5.75 -8.07
CA VAL A 29 -1.00 5.72 -7.17
C VAL A 29 -1.53 7.14 -7.00
N PRO A 30 -2.71 7.48 -7.54
CA PRO A 30 -3.23 8.83 -7.48
C PRO A 30 -3.83 9.17 -6.11
N ASP A 31 -3.93 10.46 -5.85
CA ASP A 31 -4.61 11.07 -4.70
C ASP A 31 -6.05 10.57 -4.49
N MET A 32 -6.71 10.17 -5.59
CA MET A 32 -8.05 9.58 -5.59
C MET A 32 -8.20 8.35 -4.67
N ILE A 33 -7.10 7.67 -4.30
CA ILE A 33 -7.15 6.57 -3.32
C ILE A 33 -7.83 7.02 -2.01
N THR A 34 -7.60 8.27 -1.60
CA THR A 34 -8.12 8.85 -0.35
C THR A 34 -9.65 8.96 -0.30
N GLU A 35 -10.32 8.82 -1.45
CA GLU A 35 -11.77 8.91 -1.56
C GLU A 35 -12.45 7.55 -1.32
N PHE A 36 -11.69 6.45 -1.22
CA PHE A 36 -12.20 5.08 -1.11
C PHE A 36 -12.33 4.61 0.34
N HIS A 37 -13.19 5.28 1.11
CA HIS A 37 -13.34 5.10 2.55
C HIS A 37 -13.77 3.70 3.03
N GLN A 38 -14.42 2.91 2.18
CA GLN A 38 -14.82 1.53 2.50
C GLN A 38 -13.76 0.49 2.17
N THR A 39 -12.58 0.90 1.70
CA THR A 39 -11.52 -0.04 1.31
C THR A 39 -11.03 -0.79 2.53
N SER A 40 -11.29 -2.10 2.56
CA SER A 40 -10.80 -3.02 3.58
C SER A 40 -9.52 -3.74 3.16
N GLY A 41 -9.11 -3.62 1.90
CA GLY A 41 -7.91 -4.29 1.42
C GLY A 41 -7.26 -3.65 0.19
N ILE A 42 -5.93 -3.64 0.17
CA ILE A 42 -5.13 -3.23 -0.99
C ILE A 42 -4.20 -4.35 -1.40
N LYS A 43 -4.21 -4.70 -2.69
CA LYS A 43 -3.31 -5.71 -3.27
C LYS A 43 -2.58 -5.15 -4.49
N VAL A 44 -1.26 -5.17 -4.43
CA VAL A 44 -0.38 -4.86 -5.55
C VAL A 44 0.36 -6.15 -5.92
N TYR A 45 0.23 -6.58 -7.18
CA TYR A 45 0.83 -7.83 -7.64
C TYR A 45 1.60 -7.65 -8.95
N ASN A 46 2.82 -8.18 -9.01
CA ASN A 46 3.63 -8.23 -10.23
C ASN A 46 3.69 -6.88 -10.96
N SER A 47 4.07 -5.84 -10.22
CA SER A 47 4.01 -4.44 -10.66
C SER A 47 5.24 -3.68 -10.19
N THR A 48 5.52 -2.52 -10.77
CA THR A 48 6.52 -1.57 -10.28
C THR A 48 5.78 -0.30 -9.88
N ILE A 49 5.83 0.07 -8.60
CA ILE A 49 5.33 1.35 -8.09
C ILE A 49 6.36 2.40 -8.50
N ASP A 50 5.97 3.24 -9.47
CA ASP A 50 6.75 4.38 -9.92
C ASP A 50 6.55 5.56 -8.96
N SER A 51 5.31 5.80 -8.52
CA SER A 51 5.00 6.78 -7.50
C SER A 51 3.82 6.39 -6.60
N TRP A 52 3.96 6.67 -5.31
CA TRP A 52 2.89 6.63 -4.31
C TRP A 52 3.23 7.63 -3.21
N GLY A 53 2.87 8.88 -3.45
CA GLY A 53 3.29 10.03 -2.64
C GLY A 53 2.37 10.31 -1.44
N PHE A 54 2.75 11.32 -0.64
CA PHE A 54 2.01 11.75 0.56
C PHE A 54 0.56 12.17 0.28
N SER A 55 0.28 12.78 -0.88
CA SER A 55 -1.10 13.15 -1.26
C SER A 55 -2.02 11.94 -1.49
N ALA A 56 -1.44 10.75 -1.65
CA ALA A 56 -2.12 9.48 -1.81
C ALA A 56 -1.87 8.57 -0.59
N ALA A 57 -1.60 9.15 0.57
CA ALA A 57 -1.33 8.38 1.77
C ALA A 57 -2.53 7.52 2.21
N ILE A 58 -2.24 6.28 2.61
CA ILE A 58 -3.22 5.50 3.37
C ILE A 58 -3.15 5.93 4.83
N THR A 59 -4.23 6.59 5.24
CA THR A 59 -4.43 7.11 6.60
C THR A 59 -5.69 6.51 7.22
N ASN A 60 -5.78 6.42 8.54
CA ASN A 60 -6.97 6.05 9.30
C ASN A 60 -8.15 6.99 9.00
N THR A 61 -7.92 8.29 8.82
CA THR A 61 -8.96 9.26 8.43
C THR A 61 -9.66 8.85 7.14
N ASN A 62 -8.87 8.49 6.12
CA ASN A 62 -9.39 8.18 4.78
C ASN A 62 -9.68 6.69 4.56
N HIS A 63 -9.08 5.78 5.33
CA HIS A 63 -9.21 4.32 5.13
C HIS A 63 -9.42 3.62 6.49
N PRO A 64 -10.47 3.96 7.24
CA PRO A 64 -10.69 3.41 8.58
C PRO A 64 -10.94 1.90 8.57
N GLU A 65 -11.42 1.34 7.45
CA GLU A 65 -11.74 -0.09 7.33
C GLU A 65 -10.57 -0.95 6.84
N LEU A 66 -9.41 -0.36 6.53
CA LEU A 66 -8.30 -1.06 5.90
C LEU A 66 -7.73 -2.12 6.84
N GLY A 67 -7.88 -3.39 6.48
CA GLY A 67 -7.46 -4.54 7.28
C GLY A 67 -6.19 -5.22 6.78
N PHE A 68 -5.92 -5.18 5.46
CA PHE A 68 -4.73 -5.81 4.89
C PHE A 68 -4.11 -5.03 3.71
N LEU A 69 -2.78 -5.11 3.60
CA LEU A 69 -1.98 -4.57 2.50
C LEU A 69 -1.00 -5.63 2.00
N PHE A 70 -1.15 -6.06 0.74
CA PHE A 70 -0.26 -7.04 0.13
C PHE A 70 0.50 -6.44 -1.05
N MET A 71 1.83 -6.49 -1.00
CA MET A 71 2.75 -6.14 -2.07
C MET A 71 3.59 -7.37 -2.43
N ILE A 72 3.15 -8.12 -3.45
CA ILE A 72 3.76 -9.39 -3.83
C ILE A 72 4.35 -9.30 -5.24
N ARG A 73 5.65 -9.55 -5.39
CA ARG A 73 6.40 -9.33 -6.65
C ARG A 73 6.30 -7.86 -7.08
N VAL A 74 6.54 -6.95 -6.14
CA VAL A 74 6.38 -5.51 -6.37
C VAL A 74 7.71 -4.81 -6.22
N ASN A 75 8.14 -4.09 -7.27
CA ASN A 75 9.25 -3.16 -7.16
C ASN A 75 8.75 -1.78 -6.73
N VAL A 76 9.55 -1.07 -5.96
CA VAL A 76 9.34 0.32 -5.55
C VAL A 76 10.50 1.18 -6.07
N THR A 77 10.21 2.43 -6.43
CA THR A 77 11.22 3.42 -6.83
C THR A 77 12.32 3.52 -5.78
N ASP A 78 13.56 3.48 -6.25
CA ASP A 78 14.80 3.52 -5.45
C ASP A 78 14.97 2.44 -4.37
N GLY A 79 14.05 1.47 -4.29
CA GLY A 79 14.06 0.45 -3.24
C GLY A 79 13.68 1.00 -1.86
N VAL A 80 12.94 2.11 -1.81
CA VAL A 80 12.51 2.80 -0.58
C VAL A 80 11.01 2.62 -0.37
N LEU A 81 10.58 2.50 0.89
CA LEU A 81 9.15 2.41 1.22
C LEU A 81 8.42 3.66 0.69
N PRO A 82 7.36 3.51 -0.11
CA PRO A 82 6.66 4.66 -0.66
C PRO A 82 6.11 5.59 0.42
N PRO A 83 6.23 6.92 0.27
CA PRO A 83 5.75 7.89 1.25
C PRO A 83 4.27 7.74 1.64
N GLY A 84 3.42 7.32 0.69
CA GLY A 84 2.01 7.07 0.96
C GLY A 84 1.73 5.90 1.92
N LEU A 85 2.74 5.10 2.27
CA LEU A 85 2.67 4.02 3.26
C LEU A 85 3.26 4.40 4.62
N HIS A 86 3.61 5.68 4.82
CA HIS A 86 4.38 6.14 5.99
C HIS A 86 3.83 7.44 6.58
N ASP A 87 2.50 7.56 6.65
CA ASP A 87 1.82 8.70 7.27
C ASP A 87 1.60 8.45 8.77
N ALA A 88 1.69 9.50 9.58
CA ALA A 88 1.51 9.42 11.04
C ALA A 88 0.08 9.07 11.46
N ASP A 89 -0.93 9.38 10.66
CA ASP A 89 -2.32 8.93 10.87
C ASP A 89 -2.53 7.55 10.23
N PHE A 90 -1.66 6.57 10.48
CA PHE A 90 -1.73 5.26 9.80
C PHE A 90 -2.99 4.45 10.19
N PRO A 91 -3.58 3.61 9.32
CA PRO A 91 -4.84 2.90 9.59
C PRO A 91 -4.79 1.99 10.82
N ASN A 92 -5.71 2.19 11.77
CA ASN A 92 -5.73 1.45 13.03
C ASN A 92 -6.20 -0.01 12.86
N ASN A 93 -7.00 -0.29 11.83
CA ASN A 93 -7.51 -1.63 11.58
C ASN A 93 -6.57 -2.51 10.74
N LEU A 94 -5.41 -1.99 10.28
CA LEU A 94 -4.54 -2.69 9.35
C LEU A 94 -3.67 -3.75 10.03
N TYR A 95 -4.20 -4.95 10.25
CA TYR A 95 -3.54 -6.01 11.02
C TYR A 95 -2.61 -6.93 10.20
N ASP A 96 -2.60 -6.81 8.86
CA ASP A 96 -1.83 -7.71 7.99
C ASP A 96 -1.11 -6.96 6.87
N ILE A 97 0.23 -7.00 6.89
CA ILE A 97 1.07 -6.37 5.87
C ILE A 97 2.06 -7.40 5.34
N GLU A 98 1.92 -7.74 4.06
CA GLU A 98 2.81 -8.67 3.38
C GLU A 98 3.59 -7.97 2.28
N ILE A 99 4.92 -8.00 2.38
CA ILE A 99 5.84 -7.51 1.36
C ILE A 99 6.74 -8.68 0.96
N CYS A 100 6.38 -9.36 -0.12
CA CYS A 100 7.09 -10.55 -0.58
C CYS A 100 7.67 -10.33 -1.98
N TYR A 101 8.92 -10.74 -2.21
CA TYR A 101 9.59 -10.57 -3.51
C TYR A 101 9.59 -9.11 -3.99
N SER A 102 10.11 -8.20 -3.17
CA SER A 102 10.25 -6.79 -3.49
C SER A 102 11.72 -6.38 -3.57
N ASN A 103 12.04 -5.30 -4.29
CA ASN A 103 13.35 -4.65 -4.27
C ASN A 103 13.52 -3.66 -3.09
N LEU A 104 12.56 -3.60 -2.15
CA LEU A 104 12.66 -2.80 -0.93
C LEU A 104 13.94 -3.18 -0.15
N ARG A 105 14.79 -2.19 0.13
CA ARG A 105 16.12 -2.40 0.72
C ARG A 105 16.12 -2.32 2.24
N GLU A 106 15.39 -1.36 2.76
CA GLU A 106 15.31 -1.08 4.19
C GLU A 106 13.92 -0.53 4.54
N LEU A 107 13.56 -0.71 5.81
CA LEU A 107 12.37 -0.12 6.41
C LEU A 107 12.79 1.14 7.18
N PRO A 108 11.96 2.19 7.24
CA PRO A 108 12.21 3.35 8.08
C PRO A 108 12.43 2.99 9.55
N ASP A 109 13.30 3.72 10.25
CA ASP A 109 13.63 3.47 11.66
C ASP A 109 12.43 3.67 12.60
N ASP A 110 11.47 4.53 12.22
CA ASP A 110 10.26 4.89 12.96
C ASP A 110 9.03 4.09 12.51
N LEU A 111 9.21 3.08 11.66
CA LEU A 111 8.11 2.29 11.12
C LEU A 111 7.30 1.59 12.22
N ASP A 112 7.95 1.15 13.29
CA ASP A 112 7.28 0.53 14.44
C ASP A 112 6.33 1.52 15.14
N SER A 113 6.75 2.77 15.25
CA SER A 113 6.00 3.86 15.87
C SER A 113 4.80 4.31 15.03
N ILE A 114 4.79 4.00 13.73
CA ILE A 114 3.72 4.34 12.80
C ILE A 114 2.80 3.14 12.56
N TRP A 115 3.36 2.00 12.13
CA TRP A 115 2.57 0.81 11.81
C TRP A 115 2.07 0.10 13.06
N MET A 116 2.84 -0.02 14.14
CA MET A 116 2.44 -0.85 15.28
C MET A 116 1.57 -0.12 16.32
N VAL A 117 1.55 1.21 16.31
CA VAL A 117 0.67 2.00 17.20
C VAL A 117 -0.79 1.92 16.76
N GLY A 118 -1.03 1.83 15.45
CA GLY A 118 -2.39 1.70 14.91
C GLY A 118 -2.98 0.31 15.13
N THR A 119 -2.19 -0.76 15.02
CA THR A 119 -2.69 -2.14 14.99
C THR A 119 -3.17 -2.64 16.35
N MET A 120 -4.48 -2.65 16.56
CA MET A 120 -5.11 -3.18 17.78
C MET A 120 -4.97 -4.72 17.97
N SER A 121 -4.37 -5.43 17.02
CA SER A 121 -4.07 -6.86 17.06
C SER A 121 -2.68 -7.08 16.49
N THR A 122 -2.00 -8.15 16.89
CA THR A 122 -0.64 -8.51 16.42
C THR A 122 -0.52 -8.32 14.91
N ALA A 123 0.15 -7.25 14.49
CA ALA A 123 0.44 -7.01 13.09
C ALA A 123 1.41 -8.09 12.61
N ASN A 124 1.00 -8.91 11.65
CA ASN A 124 1.93 -9.80 10.97
C ASN A 124 2.58 -9.01 9.83
N LEU A 125 3.82 -8.56 10.05
CA LEU A 125 4.65 -8.05 8.97
C LEU A 125 5.50 -9.19 8.42
N ILE A 126 5.22 -9.62 7.20
CA ILE A 126 6.04 -10.60 6.48
C ILE A 126 6.84 -9.87 5.41
N VAL A 127 8.12 -9.64 5.67
CA VAL A 127 9.08 -9.25 4.64
C VAL A 127 9.90 -10.48 4.27
N SER A 128 9.59 -11.09 3.12
CA SER A 128 10.33 -12.27 2.65
C SER A 128 11.10 -11.96 1.36
N HIS A 129 12.41 -12.20 1.42
CA HIS A 129 13.30 -12.16 0.27
C HIS A 129 13.73 -13.60 -0.03
N LEU A 130 13.15 -14.22 -1.06
CA LEU A 130 13.71 -15.45 -1.60
C LEU A 130 14.83 -15.07 -2.55
N GLN A 131 16.06 -15.04 -2.03
CA GLN A 131 17.22 -15.17 -2.91
C GLN A 131 17.08 -16.52 -3.61
N TYR A 132 16.75 -16.50 -4.90
CA TYR A 132 17.00 -17.66 -5.73
C TYR A 132 18.51 -17.91 -5.67
N GLN A 133 18.91 -18.92 -4.89
CA GLN A 133 20.20 -19.54 -5.07
C GLN A 133 20.24 -20.00 -6.53
N THR A 134 21.18 -19.42 -7.27
CA THR A 134 21.49 -19.81 -8.65
C THR A 134 22.28 -21.11 -8.63
#